data_AF-A0A441YM20-F1
#
_entry.id   AF-A0A441YM20-F1
#
_cell.length_a   1.000
_cell.length_b   1.000
_cell.length_c   1.000
_cell.angle_alpha   90.00
_cell.angle_beta   90.00
_cell.angle_gamma   90.00
#
_symmetry.space_group_name_H-M   'P 1'
#
loop_
_entity.id
_entity.type
_entity.pdbx_description
1 polymer ?
#
loop_
_entity_poly.entity_id
_entity_poly.type
_entity_poly.pdbx_seq_one_letter_code
_entity_poly.pdbx_strand_id
1 'polypeptide(L)'
;MPLLLKGSCRCNAIRFEVESHTPVPFMLCYCSICRKQQGGGGFAINLGADFETLRIKGKRSLGVYQAEIEDDEHPQCEISSGERNFCKKCGSALWLYDRTWPELVHPFASAIDTDLPKPPEKVHLMLKYKANWVEPEIGKDDKIFDLYPEESIADWHKRTGMWLD
;
A
#
# COMPACT_ATOMS: atom_id res chain seq x y z
N MET A 1 -13.94 10.53 13.32
CA MET A 1 -13.79 11.33 12.08
C MET A 1 -12.57 10.81 11.34
N PRO A 2 -12.66 10.58 10.02
CA PRO A 2 -11.54 10.04 9.26
C PRO A 2 -10.37 11.01 9.28
N LEU A 3 -9.16 10.47 9.22
CA LEU A 3 -7.95 11.28 9.13
C LEU A 3 -7.75 11.73 7.68
N LEU A 4 -7.56 13.03 7.47
CA LEU A 4 -7.14 13.55 6.18
C LEU A 4 -5.63 13.28 5.99
N LEU A 5 -5.31 12.30 5.16
CA LEU A 5 -3.94 12.01 4.75
C LEU A 5 -3.52 12.97 3.64
N LYS A 6 -2.37 13.60 3.81
CA LYS A 6 -1.69 14.40 2.78
C LYS A 6 -0.47 13.63 2.33
N GLY A 7 -0.24 13.57 1.03
CA GLY A 7 0.91 12.90 0.47
C GLY A 7 1.48 13.61 -0.75
N SER A 8 2.71 13.28 -1.08
CA SER A 8 3.44 13.88 -2.20
C SER A 8 4.46 12.93 -2.80
N CYS A 9 4.82 13.19 -4.05
CA CYS A 9 6.02 12.58 -4.62
C CYS A 9 7.27 13.30 -4.13
N ARG A 10 8.44 12.65 -4.21
CA ARG A 10 9.71 13.23 -3.73
C ARG A 10 10.04 14.60 -4.35
N CYS A 11 9.74 14.80 -5.62
CA CYS A 11 10.00 16.06 -6.31
C CYS A 11 8.87 17.11 -6.17
N ASN A 12 7.85 16.84 -5.35
CA ASN A 12 6.68 17.71 -5.13
C ASN A 12 5.83 18.03 -6.38
N ALA A 13 6.11 17.42 -7.53
CA ALA A 13 5.34 17.64 -8.76
C ALA A 13 3.91 17.08 -8.67
N ILE A 14 3.66 16.15 -7.76
CA ILE A 14 2.35 15.59 -7.43
C ILE A 14 2.15 15.75 -5.93
N ARG A 15 0.97 16.23 -5.54
CA ARG A 15 0.47 16.24 -4.17
C ARG A 15 -0.96 15.71 -4.18
N PHE A 16 -1.33 14.96 -3.16
CA PHE A 16 -2.68 14.45 -3.02
C PHE A 16 -3.16 14.54 -1.57
N GLU A 17 -4.47 14.57 -1.40
CA GLU A 17 -5.15 14.49 -0.12
C GLU A 17 -6.25 13.43 -0.23
N VAL A 18 -6.47 12.64 0.82
CA VAL A 18 -7.48 11.58 0.86
C VAL A 18 -7.89 11.28 2.31
N GLU A 19 -9.16 10.95 2.54
CA GLU A 19 -9.68 10.60 3.86
C GLU A 19 -9.49 9.10 4.14
N SER A 20 -9.08 8.78 5.37
CA SER A 20 -8.81 7.41 5.79
C SER A 20 -9.36 7.13 7.18
N HIS A 21 -10.17 6.09 7.28
CA HIS A 21 -10.55 5.44 8.53
C HIS A 21 -9.47 4.45 9.03
N THR A 22 -8.46 4.16 8.21
CA THR A 22 -7.46 3.11 8.40
C THR A 22 -6.02 3.59 8.13
N PRO A 23 -5.55 4.68 8.78
CA PRO A 23 -4.28 5.31 8.45
C PRO A 23 -3.05 4.58 9.02
N VAL A 24 -3.21 3.46 9.75
CA VAL A 24 -2.09 2.81 10.42
C VAL A 24 -1.25 2.02 9.42
N PRO A 25 0.09 2.21 9.36
CA PRO A 25 1.00 1.50 8.47
C PRO A 25 1.36 0.10 9.03
N PHE A 26 0.36 -0.78 9.18
CA PHE A 26 0.52 -2.09 9.82
C PHE A 26 0.85 -3.22 8.85
N MET A 27 0.46 -3.10 7.58
CA MET A 27 0.45 -4.20 6.61
C MET A 27 1.68 -4.14 5.68
N LEU A 28 2.60 -5.08 5.84
CA LEU A 28 3.87 -5.18 5.11
C LEU A 28 3.78 -6.27 4.04
N CYS A 29 3.71 -5.86 2.77
CA CYS A 29 3.65 -6.78 1.64
C CYS A 29 5.04 -7.05 1.05
N TYR A 30 5.42 -8.33 1.04
CA TYR A 30 6.74 -8.80 0.59
C TYR A 30 6.79 -9.25 -0.87
N CYS A 31 5.66 -9.23 -1.58
CA CYS A 31 5.60 -9.68 -2.96
C CYS A 31 6.56 -8.88 -3.86
N SER A 32 7.01 -9.53 -4.94
CA SER A 32 8.00 -8.96 -5.85
C SER A 32 7.55 -7.61 -6.44
N ILE A 33 6.25 -7.47 -6.75
CA ILE A 33 5.68 -6.27 -7.34
C ILE A 33 5.73 -5.10 -6.36
N CYS A 34 5.16 -5.28 -5.16
CA CYS A 34 5.13 -4.26 -4.11
C CYS A 34 6.56 -3.88 -3.67
N ARG A 35 7.41 -4.88 -3.41
CA ARG A 35 8.80 -4.66 -3.03
C ARG A 35 9.58 -3.88 -4.09
N LYS A 36 9.46 -4.23 -5.38
CA LYS A 36 10.18 -3.52 -6.46
C LYS A 36 9.67 -2.10 -6.69
N GLN A 37 8.40 -1.83 -6.41
CA GLN A 37 7.82 -0.52 -6.65
C GLN A 37 8.13 0.50 -5.54
N GLN A 38 8.12 0.07 -4.28
CA GLN A 38 8.24 0.99 -3.15
C GLN A 38 9.04 0.41 -1.97
N GLY A 39 9.34 -0.88 -1.96
CA GLY A 39 9.90 -1.59 -0.81
C GLY A 39 11.41 -1.77 -0.80
N GLY A 40 12.16 -0.67 -0.87
CA GLY A 40 13.63 -0.70 -0.75
C GLY A 40 14.14 -1.37 0.55
N GLY A 41 13.32 -1.38 1.62
CA GLY A 41 13.59 -2.08 2.88
C GLY A 41 13.15 -3.57 2.90
N GLY A 42 12.68 -4.12 1.78
CA GLY A 42 12.28 -5.53 1.65
C GLY A 42 10.78 -5.77 1.51
N PHE A 43 9.94 -4.76 1.76
CA PHE A 43 8.47 -4.82 1.68
C PHE A 43 7.90 -3.43 1.38
N ALA A 44 6.67 -3.36 0.88
CA ALA A 44 5.91 -2.12 0.80
C ALA A 44 4.77 -2.10 1.81
N ILE A 45 4.35 -0.90 2.22
CA ILE A 45 3.20 -0.70 3.11
C ILE A 45 2.12 0.07 2.37
N ASN A 46 0.96 -0.57 2.22
CA ASN A 46 -0.24 0.02 1.65
C ASN A 46 -1.21 0.38 2.79
N LEU A 47 -1.71 1.61 2.79
CA LEU A 47 -2.79 2.05 3.68
C LEU A 47 -4.17 1.77 3.05
N GLY A 48 -5.24 1.94 3.81
CA GLY A 48 -6.59 2.01 3.26
C GLY A 48 -7.11 3.45 3.29
N ALA A 49 -7.81 3.88 2.25
CA ALA A 49 -8.43 5.20 2.19
C ALA A 49 -9.64 5.17 1.23
N ASP A 50 -10.52 6.15 1.36
CA ASP A 50 -11.71 6.27 0.52
C ASP A 50 -11.36 6.96 -0.81
N PHE A 51 -11.52 6.24 -1.92
CA PHE A 51 -11.17 6.74 -3.24
C PHE A 51 -12.00 7.96 -3.66
N GLU A 52 -13.26 8.08 -3.24
CA GLU A 52 -14.12 9.20 -3.64
C GLU A 52 -13.62 10.54 -3.08
N THR A 53 -12.87 10.49 -1.97
CA THR A 53 -12.29 11.67 -1.32
C THR A 53 -10.94 12.10 -1.92
N LEU A 54 -10.37 11.29 -2.83
CA LEU A 54 -9.02 11.51 -3.37
C LEU A 54 -8.94 12.77 -4.25
N ARG A 55 -8.19 13.76 -3.78
CA ARG A 55 -7.91 15.01 -4.50
C ARG A 55 -6.45 15.06 -4.92
N ILE A 56 -6.18 15.25 -6.22
CA ILE A 56 -4.82 15.21 -6.77
C ILE A 56 -4.47 16.53 -7.46
N LYS A 57 -3.33 17.12 -7.10
CA LYS A 57 -2.66 18.20 -7.82
C LYS A 57 -1.48 17.64 -8.61
N GLY A 58 -1.26 18.15 -9.82
CA GLY A 58 -0.11 17.74 -10.65
C GLY A 58 -0.33 16.51 -11.53
N LYS A 59 -1.59 16.15 -11.85
CA LYS A 59 -1.97 14.98 -12.67
C LYS A 59 -1.18 14.81 -13.98
N ARG A 60 -0.67 15.90 -14.58
CA ARG A 60 0.19 15.82 -15.79
C ARG A 60 1.46 14.99 -15.59
N SER A 61 1.99 14.97 -14.37
CA SER A 61 3.18 14.20 -14.00
C SER A 61 2.85 12.77 -13.54
N LEU A 62 1.57 12.40 -13.46
CA LEU A 62 1.12 11.08 -13.02
C LEU A 62 1.32 10.06 -14.15
N GLY A 63 1.83 8.90 -13.77
CA GLY A 63 1.88 7.70 -14.59
C GLY A 63 1.16 6.56 -13.88
N VAL A 64 0.70 5.59 -14.67
CA VAL A 64 0.04 4.37 -14.18
C VAL A 64 0.81 3.18 -14.72
N TYR A 65 1.07 2.21 -13.85
CA TYR A 65 1.70 0.95 -14.18
C TYR A 65 0.82 -0.20 -13.68
N GLN A 66 0.54 -1.17 -14.55
CA GLN A 66 -0.10 -2.43 -14.19
C GLN A 66 0.96 -3.53 -14.35
N ALA A 67 1.10 -4.36 -13.31
CA ALA A 67 2.06 -5.45 -13.33
C ALA A 67 1.55 -6.62 -14.17
N GLU A 68 2.47 -7.28 -14.87
CA GLU A 68 2.27 -8.62 -15.41
C GLU A 68 2.52 -9.63 -14.28
N ILE A 69 1.63 -10.60 -14.14
CA ILE A 69 1.70 -11.67 -13.14
C ILE A 69 1.92 -12.98 -13.90
N GLU A 70 3.06 -13.60 -13.67
CA GLU A 70 3.43 -14.91 -14.20
C GLU A 70 4.28 -15.61 -13.13
N ASP A 71 3.77 -16.70 -12.59
CA ASP A 71 4.44 -17.54 -11.61
C ASP A 71 3.91 -18.98 -11.67
N ASP A 72 4.41 -19.87 -10.80
CA ASP A 72 3.99 -21.27 -10.76
C ASP A 72 2.48 -21.44 -10.47
N GLU A 73 1.84 -20.44 -9.84
CA GLU A 73 0.40 -20.42 -9.57
C GLU A 73 -0.39 -19.79 -10.74
N HIS A 74 0.23 -18.92 -11.52
CA HIS A 74 -0.32 -18.22 -12.69
C HIS A 74 0.53 -18.51 -13.95
N PRO A 75 0.43 -19.73 -14.52
CA PRO A 75 1.28 -20.16 -15.63
C PRO A 75 0.95 -19.47 -16.96
N GLN A 76 -0.16 -18.73 -17.03
CA GLN A 76 -0.43 -17.79 -18.12
C GLN A 76 -0.23 -16.37 -17.59
N CYS A 77 0.66 -15.63 -18.26
CA CYS A 77 0.87 -14.22 -17.95
C CYS A 77 -0.44 -13.42 -18.05
N GLU A 78 -0.82 -12.79 -16.95
CA GLU A 78 -2.00 -11.93 -16.85
C GLU A 78 -1.64 -10.52 -16.40
N ILE A 79 -2.38 -9.51 -16.88
CA ILE A 79 -2.19 -8.12 -16.45
C ILE A 79 -3.04 -7.89 -15.20
N SER A 80 -2.36 -7.55 -14.10
CA SER A 80 -2.99 -7.14 -12.84
C SER A 80 -3.96 -5.99 -13.04
N SER A 81 -5.18 -6.11 -12.51
CA SER A 81 -6.14 -5.01 -12.43
C SER A 81 -5.66 -3.82 -11.59
N GLY A 82 -4.66 -4.04 -10.73
CA GLY A 82 -4.08 -3.03 -9.87
C GLY A 82 -3.31 -1.94 -10.63
N GLU A 83 -3.88 -0.74 -10.67
CA GLU A 83 -3.30 0.47 -11.20
C GLU A 83 -2.37 1.14 -10.18
N ARG A 84 -1.07 0.99 -10.40
CA ARG A 84 -0.06 1.55 -9.51
C ARG A 84 0.35 2.92 -10.01
N ASN A 85 -0.04 3.94 -9.26
CA ASN A 85 0.11 5.34 -9.61
C ASN A 85 1.44 5.88 -9.08
N PHE A 86 2.22 6.50 -9.96
CA PHE A 86 3.56 6.98 -9.65
C PHE A 86 3.89 8.32 -10.33
N CYS A 87 4.93 8.99 -9.84
CA CYS A 87 5.43 10.22 -10.44
C CYS A 87 6.39 9.92 -11.59
N LYS A 88 6.03 10.28 -12.82
CA LYS A 88 6.89 10.12 -14.01
C LYS A 88 8.18 10.95 -13.95
N LYS A 89 8.26 11.96 -13.07
CA LYS A 89 9.43 12.83 -12.93
C LYS A 89 10.50 12.30 -11.98
N CYS A 90 10.11 11.61 -10.92
CA CYS A 90 11.04 11.16 -9.87
C CYS A 90 10.89 9.69 -9.48
N GLY A 91 9.95 8.96 -10.09
CA GLY A 91 9.74 7.53 -9.84
C GLY A 91 8.99 7.21 -8.55
N SER A 92 8.69 8.18 -7.67
CA SER A 92 7.96 7.89 -6.43
C SER A 92 6.62 7.21 -6.71
N ALA A 93 6.45 6.01 -6.16
CA ALA A 93 5.16 5.34 -6.08
C ALA A 93 4.26 6.06 -5.06
N LEU A 94 2.99 6.23 -5.38
CA LEU A 94 2.07 7.09 -4.62
C LEU A 94 0.90 6.30 -4.02
N TRP A 95 0.16 5.58 -4.85
CA TRP A 95 -0.93 4.71 -4.40
C TRP A 95 -1.20 3.59 -5.40
N LEU A 96 -1.88 2.55 -4.94
CA LEU A 96 -2.52 1.53 -5.75
C LEU A 96 -4.03 1.79 -5.78
N TYR A 97 -4.64 1.66 -6.95
CA TYR A 97 -6.09 1.64 -7.13
C TYR A 97 -6.45 0.37 -7.89
N ASP A 98 -7.57 -0.28 -7.55
CA ASP A 98 -8.06 -1.42 -8.30
C ASP A 98 -9.56 -1.24 -8.55
N ARG A 99 -9.95 -1.31 -9.82
CA ARG A 99 -11.35 -1.17 -10.24
C ARG A 99 -12.29 -2.23 -9.68
N THR A 100 -11.75 -3.35 -9.17
CA THR A 100 -12.54 -4.41 -8.52
C THR A 100 -13.04 -3.99 -7.13
N TRP A 101 -12.40 -3.00 -6.52
CA TRP A 101 -12.80 -2.35 -5.27
C TRP A 101 -12.81 -0.82 -5.46
N PRO A 102 -13.75 -0.30 -6.25
CA PRO A 102 -13.74 1.09 -6.72
C PRO A 102 -13.84 2.14 -5.59
N GLU A 103 -14.33 1.74 -4.42
CA GLU A 103 -14.42 2.57 -3.21
C GLU A 103 -13.08 2.71 -2.48
N LEU A 104 -12.10 1.86 -2.77
CA LEU A 104 -10.82 1.82 -2.06
C LEU A 104 -9.69 2.40 -2.89
N VAL A 105 -8.82 3.14 -2.21
CA VAL A 105 -7.49 3.46 -2.69
C VAL A 105 -6.46 3.14 -1.62
N HIS A 106 -5.28 2.75 -2.08
CA HIS A 106 -4.21 2.27 -1.22
C HIS A 106 -2.96 3.15 -1.33
N PRO A 107 -2.90 4.29 -0.62
CA PRO A 107 -1.70 5.10 -0.56
C PRO A 107 -0.51 4.31 0.01
N PHE A 108 0.66 4.45 -0.60
CA PHE A 108 1.88 3.92 0.00
C PHE A 108 2.28 4.77 1.20
N ALA A 109 2.59 4.14 2.33
CA ALA A 109 2.96 4.87 3.55
C ALA A 109 4.17 5.81 3.33
N SER A 110 5.12 5.47 2.43
CA SER A 110 6.27 6.33 2.11
C SER A 110 5.92 7.61 1.35
N ALA A 111 4.72 7.70 0.79
CA ALA A 111 4.25 8.86 0.05
C ALA A 111 3.40 9.79 0.93
N ILE A 112 3.13 9.41 2.18
CA ILE A 112 2.33 10.20 3.12
C ILE A 112 3.25 11.17 3.89
N ASP A 113 2.85 12.44 3.89
CA ASP A 113 3.50 13.53 4.62
C ASP A 113 2.83 13.79 5.98
N THR A 114 1.57 13.36 6.17
CA THR A 114 0.87 13.40 7.46
C THR A 114 1.49 12.40 8.44
N ASP A 115 1.65 12.78 9.71
CA ASP A 115 2.12 11.85 10.75
C ASP A 115 1.20 10.63 10.86
N LEU A 116 1.80 9.44 10.73
CA LEU A 116 1.09 8.17 10.83
C LEU A 116 1.20 7.58 12.24
N PRO A 117 0.12 7.02 12.80
CA PRO A 117 0.15 6.36 14.10
C PRO A 117 1.03 5.11 14.05
N LYS A 118 1.61 4.74 15.21
CA LYS A 118 2.40 3.50 15.32
C LYS A 118 1.47 2.29 15.45
N PRO A 119 1.65 1.23 14.65
CA PRO A 119 0.86 0.01 14.82
C PRO A 119 1.18 -0.70 16.15
N PRO A 120 0.18 -1.27 16.85
CA PRO A 120 0.42 -2.10 18.04
C PRO A 120 0.91 -3.50 17.67
N GLU A 121 0.56 -3.99 16.48
CA GLU A 121 1.02 -5.22 15.85
C GLU A 121 1.15 -4.97 14.34
N LYS A 122 2.04 -5.70 13.65
CA LYS A 122 2.15 -5.67 12.19
C LYS A 122 1.63 -6.95 11.57
N VAL A 123 1.29 -6.87 10.30
CA VAL A 123 0.94 -8.03 9.46
C VAL A 123 1.96 -8.13 8.34
N HIS A 124 2.69 -9.24 8.29
CA HIS A 124 3.63 -9.56 7.23
C HIS A 124 2.96 -10.54 6.27
N LEU A 125 2.65 -10.10 5.06
CA LEU A 125 1.98 -10.92 4.04
C LEU A 125 2.87 -11.14 2.82
N MET A 126 2.52 -12.14 2.01
CA MET A 126 3.29 -12.52 0.82
C MET A 126 4.73 -12.94 1.13
N LEU A 127 4.97 -13.52 2.31
CA LEU A 127 6.31 -13.96 2.72
C LEU A 127 6.86 -15.08 1.83
N LYS A 128 5.98 -15.89 1.21
CA LYS A 128 6.35 -16.86 0.17
C LYS A 128 7.17 -16.23 -0.96
N TYR A 129 6.90 -14.95 -1.27
CA TYR A 129 7.51 -14.21 -2.37
C TYR A 129 8.60 -13.21 -1.93
N LYS A 130 9.02 -13.26 -0.65
CA LYS A 130 10.08 -12.40 -0.12
C LYS A 130 11.38 -12.64 -0.88
N ALA A 131 12.20 -11.61 -1.03
CA ALA A 131 13.54 -11.81 -1.61
C ALA A 131 14.42 -12.60 -0.64
N ASN A 132 15.41 -13.30 -1.19
CA ASN A 132 16.36 -14.11 -0.41
C ASN A 132 17.16 -13.30 0.62
N TRP A 133 17.46 -12.03 0.33
CA TRP A 133 18.18 -11.12 1.23
C TRP A 133 17.29 -10.43 2.28
N VAL A 134 15.96 -10.60 2.20
CA VAL A 134 15.03 -9.99 3.15
C VAL A 134 14.91 -10.90 4.37
N GLU A 135 15.32 -10.38 5.52
CA GLU A 135 15.10 -10.95 6.84
C GLU A 135 14.01 -10.12 7.54
N PRO A 136 12.74 -10.58 7.57
CA PRO A 136 11.66 -9.85 8.23
C PRO A 136 11.92 -9.73 9.73
N GLU A 137 11.87 -8.51 10.26
CA GLU A 137 11.85 -8.27 11.71
C GLU A 137 10.43 -8.52 12.23
N ILE A 138 10.19 -9.72 12.76
CA ILE A 138 8.88 -10.15 13.28
C ILE A 138 8.80 -9.85 14.77
N GLY A 139 7.90 -8.95 15.15
CA GLY A 139 7.58 -8.66 16.55
C GLY A 139 6.81 -9.81 17.21
N LYS A 140 6.77 -9.81 18.55
CA LYS A 140 6.11 -10.84 19.36
C LYS A 140 4.63 -11.03 19.00
N ASP A 141 3.95 -9.92 18.71
CA ASP A 141 2.51 -9.88 18.43
C ASP A 141 2.23 -9.71 16.92
N ASP A 142 3.27 -9.66 16.08
CA ASP A 142 3.13 -9.52 14.63
C ASP A 142 2.59 -10.84 14.04
N LYS A 143 1.70 -10.73 13.05
CA LYS A 143 1.16 -11.88 12.32
C LYS A 143 1.94 -12.09 11.02
N ILE A 144 2.13 -13.35 10.64
CA ILE A 144 2.87 -13.73 9.41
C ILE A 144 2.00 -14.61 8.51
N PHE A 145 2.07 -14.37 7.21
CA PHE A 145 1.32 -15.09 6.18
C PHE A 145 2.17 -15.31 4.94
N ASP A 146 2.15 -16.54 4.41
CA ASP A 146 2.79 -16.87 3.14
C ASP A 146 2.12 -16.14 1.96
N LEU A 147 0.80 -15.95 2.03
CA LEU A 147 -0.03 -15.23 1.07
C LEU A 147 -0.80 -14.10 1.80
N TYR A 148 -2.08 -13.90 1.49
CA TYR A 148 -2.93 -12.90 2.14
C TYR A 148 -3.50 -13.39 3.49
N PRO A 149 -3.70 -12.49 4.47
CA PRO A 149 -4.53 -12.78 5.65
C PRO A 149 -6.02 -12.88 5.26
N GLU A 150 -6.81 -13.61 6.05
CA GLU A 150 -8.28 -13.57 5.94
C GLU A 150 -8.87 -12.26 6.49
N GLU A 151 -8.19 -11.64 7.46
CA GLU A 151 -8.60 -10.40 8.11
C GLU A 151 -8.43 -9.20 7.17
N SER A 152 -9.50 -8.41 6.98
CA SER A 152 -9.46 -7.21 6.15
C SER A 152 -8.72 -6.06 6.84
N ILE A 153 -8.29 -5.05 6.06
CA ILE A 153 -7.69 -3.82 6.61
C ILE A 153 -8.65 -3.14 7.60
N ALA A 154 -9.94 -3.10 7.29
CA ALA A 154 -10.95 -2.50 8.16
C ALA A 154 -11.12 -3.28 9.47
N ASP A 155 -11.20 -4.61 9.39
CA ASP A 155 -11.41 -5.46 10.57
C ASP A 155 -10.19 -5.45 11.50
N TRP A 156 -8.97 -5.45 10.93
CA TRP A 156 -7.76 -5.28 11.71
C TRP A 156 -7.78 -3.96 12.50
N HIS A 157 -8.15 -2.86 11.86
CA HIS A 157 -8.24 -1.55 12.52
C HIS A 157 -9.33 -1.53 13.60
N LYS A 158 -10.50 -2.13 13.34
CA LYS A 158 -11.58 -2.23 14.33
C LYS A 158 -11.18 -3.06 15.54
N ARG A 159 -10.60 -4.25 15.33
CA ARG A 159 -10.16 -5.16 16.40
C ARG A 159 -9.08 -4.53 17.27
N THR A 160 -8.15 -3.80 16.68
CA THR A 160 -7.02 -3.16 17.40
C THR A 160 -7.38 -1.80 18.00
N GLY A 161 -8.62 -1.33 17.84
CA GLY A 161 -9.06 -0.01 18.33
C GLY A 161 -8.43 1.16 17.56
N MET A 162 -7.92 0.90 16.36
CA MET A 162 -7.25 1.86 15.48
C MET A 162 -8.16 2.41 14.38
N TRP A 163 -9.39 1.93 14.28
CA TRP A 163 -10.41 2.49 13.39
C TRP A 163 -10.74 3.91 13.82
N LEU A 164 -10.75 4.83 12.86
CA LEU A 164 -11.23 6.19 13.06
C LEU A 164 -12.63 6.28 12.48
N ASP A 165 -13.64 6.69 13.26
CA ASP A 165 -15.03 6.85 12.77
C ASP A 165 -15.21 7.94 11.72
#